data_AF-A0A8S3Q4L7-F1
#
_entry.id   AF-A0A8S3Q4L7-F1
#
_cell.length_a   1.000
_cell.length_b   1.000
_cell.length_c   1.000
_cell.angle_alpha   90.00
_cell.angle_beta   90.00
_cell.angle_gamma   90.00
#
_symmetry.space_group_name_H-M   'P 1'
#
loop_
_entity.id
_entity.type
_entity.pdbx_description
1 polymer ?
#
loop_
_entity_poly.entity_id
_entity_poly.type
_entity_poly.pdbx_seq_one_letter_code
_entity_poly.pdbx_strand_id
1 'polypeptide(L)'
;MEKFDIIICVTIDGSDEKPCYYVPCMVKSKPEYDIYEMFNVTNDTCKKSTWLCFKFRFLPPHLINHLIAALSRKYRVAEVASTKQDKKQIALFSGTAVFELQKTPKLRKLLVMKCPNAIQIQVLQFGKQIEGGLYKYIADFMTEEIIKIISTRFKMSNVKFEKKWECGQTKPESVTGSNDFCEDQDTKYYCETCKIAHEFTGEWSDLQHGTLDVSKRFICI
;
A
#
# COMPACT_ATOMS: atom_id res chain seq x y z
N MET A 1 0.10 -22.75 13.43
CA MET A 1 0.15 -22.26 12.03
C MET A 1 0.42 -20.77 11.94
N GLU A 2 -0.06 -19.94 12.88
CA GLU A 2 0.27 -18.51 12.97
C GLU A 2 1.77 -18.20 13.11
N LYS A 3 2.52 -19.01 13.89
CA LYS A 3 3.99 -18.91 14.02
C LYS A 3 4.73 -19.00 12.68
N PHE A 4 4.11 -19.63 11.68
CA PHE A 4 4.64 -19.80 10.33
C PHE A 4 4.06 -18.80 9.34
N ASP A 5 3.26 -17.83 9.79
CA ASP A 5 2.60 -16.81 8.96
C ASP A 5 1.67 -17.41 7.89
N ILE A 6 1.17 -18.63 8.12
CA ILE A 6 0.24 -19.35 7.23
C ILE A 6 -1.20 -18.90 7.49
N ILE A 7 -1.52 -18.62 8.75
CA ILE A 7 -2.84 -18.19 9.19
C ILE A 7 -2.71 -16.80 9.82
N ILE A 8 -3.70 -15.96 9.54
CA ILE A 8 -3.91 -14.69 10.23
C ILE A 8 -5.18 -14.77 11.08
N CYS A 9 -5.09 -14.26 12.30
CA CYS A 9 -6.21 -14.11 13.21
C CYS A 9 -6.75 -12.67 13.08
N VAL A 10 -8.04 -12.53 12.81
CA VAL A 10 -8.71 -11.23 12.67
C VAL A 10 -9.88 -11.17 13.65
N THR A 11 -9.92 -10.09 14.42
CA THR A 11 -11.02 -9.76 15.34
C THR A 11 -11.93 -8.74 14.66
N ILE A 12 -13.24 -9.01 14.66
CA ILE A 12 -14.27 -8.12 14.09
C ILE A 12 -14.94 -7.38 15.24
N ASP A 13 -15.01 -6.05 15.17
CA ASP A 13 -15.61 -5.25 16.24
C ASP A 13 -17.15 -5.35 16.23
N GLY A 14 -17.73 -5.58 17.41
CA GLY A 14 -19.18 -5.57 17.63
C GLY A 14 -19.85 -6.95 17.60
N SER A 15 -19.07 -8.03 17.55
CA SER A 15 -19.56 -9.40 17.72
C SER A 15 -18.92 -10.04 18.95
N ASP A 16 -19.71 -10.68 19.82
CA ASP A 16 -19.25 -11.62 20.85
C ASP A 16 -18.65 -12.92 20.24
N GLU A 17 -18.32 -12.89 18.94
CA GLU A 17 -17.85 -14.03 18.18
C GLU A 17 -16.35 -14.27 18.38
N LYS A 18 -15.99 -15.56 18.32
CA LYS A 18 -14.61 -16.03 18.43
C LYS A 18 -13.75 -15.43 17.31
N PRO A 19 -12.42 -15.27 17.54
CA PRO A 19 -11.49 -14.83 16.51
C PRO A 19 -11.64 -15.64 15.22
N CYS A 20 -11.64 -14.96 14.09
CA CYS A 20 -11.73 -15.59 12.77
C CYS A 20 -10.32 -15.83 12.21
N TYR A 21 -10.10 -17.03 11.70
CA TYR A 21 -8.81 -17.44 11.13
C TYR A 21 -8.88 -17.49 9.62
N TYR A 22 -7.93 -16.84 8.95
CA TYR A 22 -7.84 -16.80 7.50
C TYR A 22 -6.49 -17.32 7.02
N VAL A 23 -6.51 -18.03 5.89
CA VAL A 23 -5.29 -18.45 5.19
C VAL A 23 -5.14 -17.54 3.97
N PRO A 24 -4.23 -16.55 3.94
CA PRO A 24 -4.19 -15.53 2.89
C PRO A 24 -4.16 -16.07 1.45
N CYS A 25 -3.52 -17.23 1.23
CA CYS A 25 -3.47 -17.85 -0.09
C CYS A 25 -4.76 -18.59 -0.52
N MET A 26 -5.71 -18.80 0.40
CA MET A 26 -7.00 -19.47 0.11
C MET A 26 -8.18 -18.50 0.12
N VAL A 27 -7.96 -17.22 0.44
CA VAL A 27 -9.01 -16.22 0.39
C VAL A 27 -9.37 -15.94 -1.07
N LYS A 28 -10.65 -15.65 -1.33
CA LYS A 28 -11.11 -15.34 -2.69
C LYS A 28 -10.31 -14.18 -3.27
N SER A 29 -9.91 -14.32 -4.53
CA SER A 29 -9.37 -13.20 -5.31
C SER A 29 -10.48 -12.24 -5.70
N LYS A 30 -10.10 -11.00 -5.93
CA LYS A 30 -10.94 -9.96 -6.52
C LYS A 30 -10.03 -9.05 -7.36
N PRO A 31 -10.50 -8.50 -8.49
CA PRO A 31 -9.70 -7.57 -9.28
C PRO A 31 -9.19 -6.41 -8.44
N GLU A 32 -7.94 -6.02 -8.68
CA GLU A 32 -7.23 -4.96 -7.97
C GLU A 32 -8.01 -3.65 -8.00
N TYR A 33 -8.50 -3.25 -9.18
CA TYR A 33 -9.36 -2.09 -9.37
C TYR A 33 -10.61 -2.14 -8.50
N ASP A 34 -11.30 -3.28 -8.44
CA ASP A 34 -12.54 -3.38 -7.66
C ASP A 34 -12.26 -3.25 -6.16
N ILE A 35 -11.15 -3.81 -5.68
CA ILE A 35 -10.73 -3.65 -4.28
C ILE A 35 -10.40 -2.18 -4.04
N TYR A 36 -9.65 -1.56 -4.93
CA TYR A 36 -9.29 -0.15 -4.85
C TYR A 36 -10.54 0.75 -4.75
N GLU A 37 -11.52 0.54 -5.64
CA GLU A 37 -12.77 1.30 -5.68
C GLU A 37 -13.64 1.15 -4.43
N MET A 38 -13.58 0.00 -3.73
CA MET A 38 -14.26 -0.16 -2.42
C MET A 38 -13.79 0.83 -1.36
N PHE A 39 -12.54 1.30 -1.47
CA PHE A 39 -11.95 2.23 -0.51
C PHE A 39 -11.76 3.63 -1.09
N ASN A 40 -11.84 3.76 -2.41
CA ASN A 40 -11.74 5.01 -3.15
C ASN A 40 -13.10 5.78 -3.21
N VAL A 41 -13.98 5.57 -2.22
CA VAL A 41 -15.37 6.07 -2.27
C VAL A 41 -15.37 7.58 -2.54
N THR A 42 -16.01 7.90 -3.67
CA THR A 42 -16.27 9.19 -4.31
C THR A 42 -16.69 10.32 -3.37
N ASN A 43 -15.75 10.87 -2.62
CA ASN A 43 -15.92 12.13 -1.91
C ASN A 43 -14.60 12.89 -1.89
N ASP A 44 -14.66 14.21 -2.02
CA ASP A 44 -13.55 15.20 -1.94
C ASP A 44 -12.74 15.15 -0.62
N THR A 45 -12.95 14.14 0.21
CA THR A 45 -12.39 13.97 1.55
C THR A 45 -11.33 12.86 1.64
N CYS A 46 -11.15 12.04 0.59
CA CYS A 46 -10.11 11.01 0.55
C CYS A 46 -8.84 11.52 -0.16
N LYS A 47 -7.79 11.79 0.63
CA LYS A 47 -6.43 12.06 0.12
C LYS A 47 -5.66 10.75 -0.04
N LYS A 48 -4.89 10.64 -1.12
CA LYS A 48 -4.08 9.46 -1.44
C LYS A 48 -2.60 9.83 -1.41
N SER A 49 -1.77 8.95 -0.86
CA SER A 49 -0.32 9.08 -1.02
C SER A 49 0.09 8.70 -2.44
N THR A 50 1.35 8.95 -2.79
CA THR A 50 1.99 8.21 -3.89
C THR A 50 1.94 6.71 -3.63
N TRP A 51 2.12 5.90 -4.65
CA TRP A 51 2.37 4.48 -4.47
C TRP A 51 3.84 4.27 -4.13
N LEU A 52 4.12 3.44 -3.13
CA LEU A 52 5.45 2.87 -2.94
C LEU A 52 5.46 1.45 -3.51
N CYS A 53 6.37 1.21 -4.42
CA CYS A 53 6.51 -0.05 -5.14
C CYS A 53 7.83 -0.73 -4.77
N PHE A 54 7.75 -1.96 -4.29
CA PHE A 54 8.89 -2.85 -4.12
C PHE A 54 8.96 -3.76 -5.35
N LYS A 55 9.84 -3.43 -6.30
CA LYS A 55 10.00 -4.18 -7.55
C LYS A 55 11.07 -5.25 -7.41
N PHE A 56 10.74 -6.47 -7.79
CA PHE A 56 11.62 -7.62 -7.76
C PHE A 56 11.95 -8.06 -9.18
N ARG A 57 13.12 -8.65 -9.40
CA ARG A 57 13.38 -9.40 -10.64
C ARG A 57 12.48 -10.64 -10.72
N PHE A 58 12.26 -11.28 -9.58
CA PHE A 58 11.33 -12.38 -9.38
C PHE A 58 10.73 -12.24 -7.99
N LEU A 59 9.43 -12.01 -7.89
CA LEU A 59 8.74 -11.90 -6.61
C LEU A 59 8.53 -13.30 -6.02
N PRO A 60 9.06 -13.63 -4.83
CA PRO A 60 8.81 -14.93 -4.21
C PRO A 60 7.30 -15.17 -4.02
N PRO A 61 6.74 -16.32 -4.46
CA PRO A 61 5.29 -16.55 -4.55
C PRO A 61 4.48 -16.30 -3.28
N HIS A 62 5.10 -16.47 -2.11
CA HIS A 62 4.46 -16.33 -0.79
C HIS A 62 4.89 -15.09 -0.01
N LEU A 63 5.77 -14.24 -0.56
CA LEU A 63 6.28 -13.06 0.15
C LEU A 63 5.13 -12.16 0.63
N ILE A 64 4.14 -11.93 -0.23
CA ILE A 64 2.97 -11.11 0.12
C ILE A 64 2.16 -11.71 1.28
N ASN A 65 2.04 -13.03 1.37
CA ASN A 65 1.25 -13.67 2.43
C ASN A 65 1.93 -13.50 3.79
N HIS A 66 3.26 -13.70 3.83
CA HIS A 66 4.05 -13.44 5.04
C HIS A 66 3.97 -11.97 5.47
N LEU A 67 3.99 -11.06 4.50
CA LEU A 67 3.91 -9.62 4.74
C LEU A 67 2.52 -9.22 5.27
N ILE A 68 1.43 -9.73 4.68
CA ILE A 68 0.07 -9.54 5.16
C ILE A 68 -0.07 -10.07 6.60
N ALA A 69 0.50 -11.23 6.91
CA ALA A 69 0.48 -11.78 8.26
C ALA A 69 1.31 -10.97 9.28
N ALA A 70 2.44 -10.41 8.85
CA ALA A 70 3.21 -9.49 9.68
C ALA A 70 2.43 -8.21 9.97
N LEU A 71 1.77 -7.65 8.94
CA LEU A 71 0.93 -6.47 9.07
C LEU A 71 -0.30 -6.71 9.94
N SER A 72 -0.96 -7.87 9.83
CA SER A 72 -2.16 -8.18 10.63
C SER A 72 -1.88 -8.30 12.13
N ARG A 73 -0.62 -8.54 12.53
CA ARG A 73 -0.20 -8.49 13.94
C ARG A 73 -0.05 -7.07 14.48
N LYS A 74 0.16 -6.11 13.59
CA LYS A 74 0.43 -4.70 13.94
C LYS A 74 -0.78 -3.81 13.73
N TYR A 75 -1.54 -4.09 12.68
CA TYR A 75 -2.67 -3.29 12.24
C TYR A 75 -3.91 -4.15 12.09
N ARG A 76 -5.05 -3.53 12.33
CA ARG A 76 -6.35 -4.16 12.12
C ARG A 76 -6.65 -4.27 10.63
N VAL A 77 -7.21 -5.39 10.18
CA VAL A 77 -7.71 -5.51 8.80
C VAL A 77 -8.99 -4.68 8.68
N ALA A 78 -9.07 -3.83 7.67
CA ALA A 78 -10.21 -2.96 7.43
C ALA A 78 -11.48 -3.77 7.09
N GLU A 79 -12.64 -3.16 7.28
CA GLU A 79 -13.93 -3.73 6.93
C GLU A 79 -14.53 -3.01 5.71
N VAL A 80 -15.26 -3.74 4.88
CA VAL A 80 -16.04 -3.26 3.74
C VAL A 80 -17.50 -3.62 3.95
N ALA A 81 -18.40 -2.69 3.63
CA ALA A 81 -19.83 -2.98 3.58
C ALA A 81 -20.09 -4.03 2.49
N SER A 82 -20.68 -5.17 2.87
CA SER A 82 -21.12 -6.17 1.90
C SER A 82 -22.44 -5.73 1.29
N THR A 83 -22.54 -5.81 -0.04
CA THR A 83 -23.78 -5.50 -0.77
C THR A 83 -24.87 -6.57 -0.61
N LYS A 84 -24.56 -7.73 -0.03
CA LYS A 84 -25.44 -8.92 -0.05
C LYS A 84 -26.01 -9.35 1.29
N GLN A 85 -25.69 -8.69 2.40
CA GLN A 85 -26.21 -8.92 3.75
C GLN A 85 -25.60 -7.85 4.64
N ASP A 86 -26.26 -7.44 5.74
CA ASP A 86 -25.70 -6.55 6.79
C ASP A 86 -24.43 -7.10 7.49
N LYS A 87 -23.78 -8.10 6.91
CA LYS A 87 -22.51 -8.67 7.35
C LYS A 87 -21.36 -7.84 6.79
N LYS A 88 -20.52 -7.33 7.68
CA LYS A 88 -19.27 -6.70 7.29
C LYS A 88 -18.32 -7.74 6.70
N GLN A 89 -17.69 -7.43 5.57
CA GLN A 89 -16.67 -8.26 4.97
C GLN A 89 -15.29 -7.69 5.33
N ILE A 90 -14.36 -8.53 5.78
CA ILE A 90 -12.98 -8.07 5.99
C ILE A 90 -12.28 -7.82 4.64
N ALA A 91 -11.42 -6.80 4.62
CA ALA A 91 -10.67 -6.35 3.46
C ALA A 91 -9.42 -7.20 3.21
N LEU A 92 -9.61 -8.51 3.13
CA LEU A 92 -8.58 -9.49 2.86
C LEU A 92 -8.97 -10.27 1.60
N PHE A 93 -8.09 -10.26 0.62
CA PHE A 93 -8.24 -10.93 -0.66
C PHE A 93 -6.91 -11.63 -1.00
N SER A 94 -6.95 -12.63 -1.88
CA SER A 94 -5.70 -13.29 -2.30
C SER A 94 -4.73 -12.27 -2.90
N GLY A 95 -3.59 -12.04 -2.22
CA GLY A 95 -2.55 -11.09 -2.66
C GLY A 95 -2.81 -9.63 -2.30
N THR A 96 -3.92 -9.29 -1.65
CA THR A 96 -4.28 -7.90 -1.35
C THR A 96 -4.92 -7.79 0.03
N ALA A 97 -4.53 -6.79 0.80
CA ALA A 97 -5.14 -6.49 2.09
C ALA A 97 -5.23 -4.98 2.33
N VAL A 98 -6.25 -4.55 3.07
CA VAL A 98 -6.36 -3.18 3.55
C VAL A 98 -6.34 -3.19 5.07
N PHE A 99 -5.49 -2.36 5.65
CA PHE A 99 -5.31 -2.25 7.09
C PHE A 99 -5.69 -0.87 7.59
N GLU A 100 -6.10 -0.77 8.85
CA GLU A 100 -6.31 0.50 9.53
C GLU A 100 -5.05 0.90 10.31
N LEU A 101 -4.53 2.10 10.02
CA LEU A 101 -3.25 2.58 10.58
C LEU A 101 -3.37 3.22 11.96
N GLN A 102 -4.57 3.61 12.38
CA GLN A 102 -4.84 4.26 13.67
C GLN A 102 -5.89 3.49 14.46
N LYS A 103 -5.79 3.58 15.80
CA LYS A 103 -6.80 3.03 16.73
C LYS A 103 -8.15 3.74 16.61
N THR A 104 -8.15 5.01 16.18
CA THR A 104 -9.38 5.72 15.85
C THR A 104 -9.86 5.20 14.49
N PRO A 105 -10.99 4.50 14.43
CA PRO A 105 -11.41 3.85 13.21
C PRO A 105 -11.68 4.91 12.13
N LYS A 106 -11.29 4.59 10.89
CA LYS A 106 -11.72 5.22 9.62
C LYS A 106 -10.88 6.36 9.03
N LEU A 107 -9.92 6.96 9.73
CA LEU A 107 -9.22 8.12 9.15
C LEU A 107 -8.06 7.73 8.23
N ARG A 108 -7.38 6.60 8.45
CA ARG A 108 -6.25 6.20 7.61
C ARG A 108 -6.23 4.70 7.35
N LYS A 109 -6.07 4.34 6.09
CA LYS A 109 -5.99 2.96 5.61
C LYS A 109 -4.70 2.74 4.84
N LEU A 110 -4.07 1.59 5.03
CA LEU A 110 -2.93 1.11 4.24
C LEU A 110 -3.44 0.03 3.30
N LEU A 111 -3.43 0.33 2.01
CA LEU A 111 -3.65 -0.65 0.95
C LEU A 111 -2.32 -1.33 0.62
N VAL A 112 -2.30 -2.65 0.61
CA VAL A 112 -1.15 -3.48 0.24
C VAL A 112 -1.60 -4.46 -0.83
N MET A 113 -0.87 -4.50 -1.94
CA MET A 113 -1.27 -5.24 -3.13
C MET A 113 -0.09 -5.93 -3.79
N LYS A 114 -0.31 -7.17 -4.24
CA LYS A 114 0.60 -7.89 -5.11
C LYS A 114 0.34 -7.48 -6.56
N CYS A 115 1.39 -7.08 -7.25
CA CYS A 115 1.39 -6.85 -8.70
C CYS A 115 2.41 -7.81 -9.36
N PRO A 116 2.43 -7.94 -10.70
CA PRO A 116 3.44 -8.76 -11.38
C PRO A 116 4.86 -8.34 -10.98
N ASN A 117 5.58 -9.25 -10.33
CA ASN A 117 6.93 -9.02 -9.79
C ASN A 117 7.08 -7.79 -8.87
N ALA A 118 6.00 -7.31 -8.25
CA ALA A 118 6.06 -6.17 -7.35
C ALA A 118 5.08 -6.30 -6.18
N ILE A 119 5.37 -5.60 -5.10
CA ILE A 119 4.40 -5.30 -4.04
C ILE A 119 4.23 -3.80 -4.01
N GLN A 120 2.99 -3.33 -4.11
CA GLN A 120 2.66 -1.91 -4.05
C GLN A 120 1.89 -1.61 -2.77
N ILE A 121 2.16 -0.45 -2.20
CA ILE A 121 1.41 0.08 -1.07
C ILE A 121 0.98 1.53 -1.31
N GLN A 122 -0.17 1.89 -0.77
CA GLN A 122 -0.65 3.27 -0.75
C GLN A 122 -1.38 3.54 0.56
N VAL A 123 -1.17 4.74 1.09
CA VAL A 123 -1.92 5.24 2.23
C VAL A 123 -3.10 6.06 1.73
N LEU A 124 -4.29 5.71 2.21
CA LEU A 124 -5.53 6.43 1.97
C LEU A 124 -5.90 7.16 3.27
N GLN A 125 -6.05 8.47 3.22
CA GLN A 125 -6.47 9.28 4.36
C GLN A 125 -7.83 9.93 4.10
N PHE A 126 -8.70 9.81 5.08
CA PHE A 126 -10.02 10.42 5.13
C PHE A 126 -9.98 11.54 6.17
N GLY A 127 -10.35 12.76 5.77
CA GLY A 127 -10.43 13.91 6.67
C GLY A 127 -9.22 14.85 6.67
N LYS A 128 -9.31 15.91 7.48
CA LYS A 128 -8.47 17.13 7.36
C LYS A 128 -7.10 17.08 8.04
N GLN A 129 -6.87 16.18 9.02
CA GLN A 129 -5.62 16.20 9.79
C GLN A 129 -4.50 15.40 9.12
N ILE A 130 -3.49 16.11 8.65
CA ILE A 130 -2.23 15.57 8.16
C ILE A 130 -1.25 15.49 9.35
N GLU A 131 -0.78 14.30 9.68
CA GLU A 131 0.40 14.14 10.53
C GLU A 131 1.59 13.84 9.63
N GLY A 132 2.68 14.58 9.86
CA GLY A 132 3.94 14.36 9.17
C GLY A 132 4.62 13.05 9.57
N GLY A 133 5.50 12.54 8.71
CA GLY A 133 6.38 11.40 8.98
C GLY A 133 5.76 9.98 8.94
N LEU A 134 4.43 9.83 8.92
CA LEU A 134 3.78 8.51 8.91
C LEU A 134 4.18 7.67 7.67
N TYR A 135 4.30 8.32 6.52
CA TYR A 135 4.57 7.62 5.27
C TYR A 135 6.01 7.09 5.20
N LYS A 136 6.98 7.88 5.64
CA LYS A 136 8.36 7.43 5.85
C LYS A 136 8.42 6.25 6.81
N TYR A 137 7.74 6.34 7.95
CA TYR A 137 7.66 5.24 8.91
C TYR A 137 7.11 3.94 8.30
N ILE A 138 6.05 4.03 7.48
CA ILE A 138 5.49 2.87 6.79
C ILE A 138 6.49 2.32 5.76
N ALA A 139 7.14 3.19 4.98
CA ALA A 139 8.12 2.78 3.99
C ALA A 139 9.30 2.03 4.63
N ASP A 140 9.83 2.54 5.74
CA ASP A 140 10.94 1.92 6.48
C ASP A 140 10.50 0.58 7.09
N PHE A 141 9.35 0.55 7.77
CA PHE A 141 8.80 -0.68 8.34
C PHE A 141 8.57 -1.78 7.28
N MET A 142 8.00 -1.41 6.13
CA MET A 142 7.74 -2.36 5.03
C MET A 142 9.05 -2.88 4.43
N THR A 143 10.06 -2.02 4.31
CA THR A 143 11.40 -2.40 3.85
C THR A 143 12.03 -3.42 4.81
N GLU A 144 12.00 -3.13 6.11
CA GLU A 144 12.54 -4.02 7.15
C GLU A 144 11.85 -5.38 7.16
N GLU A 145 10.52 -5.42 7.11
CA GLU A 145 9.77 -6.68 7.12
C GLU A 145 10.02 -7.50 5.85
N ILE A 146 10.12 -6.87 4.67
CA ILE A 146 10.49 -7.58 3.43
C ILE A 146 11.89 -8.21 3.56
N ILE A 147 12.88 -7.44 4.02
CA ILE A 147 14.26 -7.93 4.21
C ILE A 147 14.28 -9.09 5.21
N LYS A 148 13.57 -8.95 6.33
CA LYS A 148 13.47 -9.95 7.38
C LYS A 148 12.80 -11.23 6.88
N ILE A 149 11.70 -11.15 6.13
CA ILE A 149 11.03 -12.33 5.58
C ILE A 149 11.96 -13.05 4.60
N ILE A 150 12.61 -12.31 3.69
CA ILE A 150 13.53 -12.89 2.69
C ILE A 150 14.70 -13.61 3.38
N SER A 151 15.36 -12.94 4.33
CA SER A 151 16.55 -13.47 5.00
C SER A 151 16.21 -14.64 5.94
N THR A 152 15.13 -14.56 6.70
CA THR A 152 14.83 -15.54 7.75
C THR A 152 13.91 -16.67 7.30
N ARG A 153 12.91 -16.39 6.45
CA ARG A 153 11.91 -17.38 6.02
C ARG A 153 12.32 -18.08 4.73
N PHE A 154 12.72 -17.31 3.72
CA PHE A 154 13.16 -17.89 2.45
C PHE A 154 14.63 -18.32 2.47
N LYS A 155 15.43 -17.78 3.40
CA LYS A 155 16.88 -18.01 3.48
C LYS A 155 17.58 -17.73 2.15
N MET A 156 17.07 -16.74 1.42
CA MET A 156 17.62 -16.34 0.12
C MET A 156 18.47 -15.10 0.30
N SER A 157 19.73 -15.19 -0.11
CA SER A 157 20.66 -14.04 -0.11
C SER A 157 20.65 -13.24 -1.42
N ASN A 158 20.01 -13.79 -2.47
CA ASN A 158 20.05 -13.25 -3.83
C ASN A 158 18.74 -12.55 -4.27
N VAL A 159 17.70 -12.51 -3.43
CA VAL A 159 16.50 -11.73 -3.74
C VAL A 159 16.82 -10.26 -3.50
N LYS A 160 16.88 -9.51 -4.58
CA LYS A 160 17.03 -8.06 -4.57
C LYS A 160 15.73 -7.40 -5.00
N PHE A 161 15.46 -6.23 -4.44
CA PHE A 161 14.35 -5.39 -4.85
C PHE A 161 14.75 -3.92 -4.91
N GLU A 162 14.05 -3.17 -5.73
CA GLU A 162 14.17 -1.72 -5.86
C GLU A 162 12.92 -1.06 -5.28
N LYS A 163 13.12 0.04 -4.56
CA LYS A 163 12.02 0.92 -4.14
C LYS A 163 11.77 1.93 -5.25
N LYS A 164 10.55 1.99 -5.77
CA LYS A 164 10.12 3.00 -6.75
C LYS A 164 8.86 3.69 -6.27
N TRP A 165 8.66 4.93 -6.71
CA TRP A 165 7.44 5.66 -6.43
C TRP A 165 6.61 5.83 -7.70
N GLU A 166 5.29 5.76 -7.55
CA GLU A 166 4.37 6.11 -8.63
C GLU A 166 3.35 7.14 -8.17
N CYS A 167 2.82 7.90 -9.11
CA CYS A 167 1.76 8.86 -8.84
C CYS A 167 0.57 8.18 -8.18
N GLY A 168 0.02 8.79 -7.12
CA GLY A 168 -1.12 8.24 -6.39
C GLY A 168 -2.41 8.07 -7.21
N GLN A 169 -2.46 8.69 -8.40
CA GLN A 169 -3.56 8.56 -9.37
C GLN A 169 -3.32 7.45 -10.40
N THR A 170 -2.12 6.86 -10.45
CA THR A 170 -1.85 5.69 -11.29
C THR A 170 -2.76 4.55 -10.87
N LYS A 171 -3.29 3.83 -11.86
CA LYS A 171 -4.14 2.66 -11.64
C LYS A 171 -3.39 1.59 -10.84
N PRO A 172 -4.05 0.89 -9.91
CA PRO A 172 -3.41 -0.09 -9.04
C PRO A 172 -2.79 -1.28 -9.79
N GLU A 173 -3.22 -1.60 -11.02
CA GLU A 173 -2.61 -2.66 -11.82
C GLU A 173 -1.30 -2.23 -12.52
N SER A 174 -1.05 -0.93 -12.60
CA SER A 174 0.07 -0.39 -13.37
C SER A 174 1.37 -0.44 -12.56
N VAL A 175 2.43 -0.93 -13.19
CA VAL A 175 3.80 -0.94 -12.66
C VAL A 175 4.77 -0.25 -13.65
N THR A 176 4.23 0.40 -14.68
CA THR A 176 4.97 0.85 -15.89
C THR A 176 5.43 2.30 -15.83
N GLY A 177 5.03 3.09 -14.81
CA GLY A 177 5.30 4.53 -14.72
C GLY A 177 6.22 4.94 -13.57
N SER A 178 7.03 4.02 -13.04
CA SER A 178 7.78 4.26 -11.80
C SER A 178 9.11 4.94 -12.02
N ASN A 179 9.33 6.04 -11.30
CA ASN A 179 10.60 6.77 -11.28
C ASN A 179 11.55 6.16 -10.25
N ASP A 180 12.84 6.14 -10.58
CA ASP A 180 13.89 5.71 -9.67
C ASP A 180 14.04 6.72 -8.52
N PHE A 181 14.20 6.22 -7.31
CA PHE A 181 14.39 7.04 -6.12
C PHE A 181 15.87 7.32 -5.90
N CYS A 182 16.22 8.59 -5.73
CA CYS A 182 17.48 9.03 -5.18
C CYS A 182 17.18 9.80 -3.88
N GLU A 183 17.84 9.44 -2.78
CA GLU A 183 17.69 10.14 -1.48
C GLU A 183 18.09 11.62 -1.57
N ASP A 184 18.87 11.98 -2.60
CA ASP A 184 19.39 13.32 -2.86
C ASP A 184 18.61 14.09 -3.96
N GLN A 185 17.53 13.52 -4.53
CA GLN A 185 16.79 14.21 -5.58
C GLN A 185 15.83 15.26 -5.04
N ASP A 186 15.89 16.43 -5.69
CA ASP A 186 14.99 17.57 -5.53
C ASP A 186 13.55 17.09 -5.31
N THR A 187 12.90 17.74 -4.35
CA THR A 187 11.59 17.37 -3.82
C THR A 187 10.48 17.40 -4.87
N LYS A 188 10.70 17.54 -6.18
CA LYS A 188 9.63 17.68 -7.20
C LYS A 188 9.86 16.80 -8.43
N TYR A 189 8.83 16.07 -8.88
CA TYR A 189 8.83 15.37 -10.17
C TYR A 189 7.55 15.65 -10.96
N TYR A 190 7.66 15.81 -12.28
CA TYR A 190 6.50 15.91 -13.16
C TYR A 190 5.96 14.52 -13.49
N CYS A 191 4.68 14.28 -13.22
CA CYS A 191 4.04 13.02 -13.56
C CYS A 191 3.32 13.10 -14.90
N GLU A 192 3.73 12.23 -15.82
CA GLU A 192 3.07 12.08 -17.11
C GLU A 192 1.66 11.46 -17.03
N THR A 193 1.32 10.75 -15.95
CA THR A 193 0.00 10.14 -15.74
C THR A 193 -1.07 11.18 -15.39
N CYS A 194 -0.78 12.08 -14.46
CA CYS A 194 -1.74 13.11 -14.03
C CYS A 194 -1.41 14.52 -14.53
N LYS A 195 -0.35 14.67 -15.33
CA LYS A 195 0.11 15.94 -15.94
C LYS A 195 0.41 17.06 -14.95
N ILE A 196 0.83 16.70 -13.73
CA ILE A 196 1.09 17.64 -12.62
C ILE A 196 2.47 17.37 -12.03
N ALA A 197 3.14 18.43 -11.54
CA ALA A 197 4.34 18.32 -10.73
C ALA A 197 3.96 17.91 -9.29
N HIS A 198 4.44 16.75 -8.87
CA HIS A 198 4.33 16.31 -7.49
C HIS A 198 5.52 16.78 -6.70
N GLU A 199 5.29 17.20 -5.46
CA GLU A 199 6.36 17.31 -4.49
C GLU A 199 6.53 15.96 -3.76
N PHE A 200 7.71 15.34 -3.87
CA PHE A 200 8.22 14.32 -2.95
C PHE A 200 8.52 14.95 -1.59
N THR A 201 7.48 15.28 -0.83
CA THR A 201 7.63 15.77 0.55
C THR A 201 7.88 14.66 1.57
N GLY A 202 7.98 13.39 1.15
CA GLY A 202 7.94 12.24 2.10
C GLY A 202 6.63 12.18 2.91
N GLU A 203 5.71 13.08 2.59
CA GLU A 203 4.42 13.37 3.16
C GLU A 203 3.54 13.70 1.96
N TRP A 204 2.29 13.26 1.99
CA TRP A 204 1.18 13.65 1.11
C TRP A 204 1.55 14.49 -0.11
N SER A 205 1.38 13.95 -1.31
CA SER A 205 1.37 14.78 -2.52
C SER A 205 0.15 15.71 -2.45
N ASP A 206 0.30 16.84 -1.78
CA ASP A 206 -0.68 17.91 -1.82
C ASP A 206 -0.66 18.47 -3.24
N LEU A 207 -1.78 18.25 -3.94
CA LEU A 207 -2.09 18.88 -5.20
C LEU A 207 -2.15 20.39 -4.97
N GLN A 208 -1.07 21.12 -5.24
CA GLN A 208 -1.18 22.55 -5.54
C GLN A 208 -1.32 22.71 -7.05
N HIS A 209 -2.48 23.22 -7.47
CA HIS A 209 -2.69 23.70 -8.83
C HIS A 209 -1.82 24.96 -9.04
N GLY A 210 -0.56 24.75 -9.40
CA GLY A 210 0.35 25.80 -9.83
C GLY A 210 0.79 25.52 -11.26
N THR A 211 0.30 26.31 -12.21
CA THR A 211 0.89 26.41 -13.55
C THR A 211 2.36 26.80 -13.41
N LEU A 212 3.27 25.90 -13.76
CA LEU A 212 4.70 26.21 -13.87
C LEU A 212 5.14 26.14 -15.33
N ASP A 213 5.74 27.26 -15.73
CA ASP A 213 6.28 27.59 -17.03
C ASP A 213 7.35 26.58 -17.49
N VAL A 214 7.19 26.07 -18.72
CA VAL A 214 7.93 24.93 -19.30
C VAL A 214 9.32 25.33 -19.82
N SER A 215 9.86 26.46 -19.35
CA SER A 215 11.05 27.10 -19.94
C SER A 215 12.40 26.60 -19.40
N LYS A 216 12.42 25.61 -18.48
CA LYS A 216 13.67 25.07 -17.92
C LYS A 216 13.84 23.58 -18.20
N ARG A 217 14.34 23.26 -19.40
CA ARG A 217 14.99 21.97 -19.67
C ARG A 217 16.40 22.02 -19.10
N PHE A 218 16.71 21.16 -18.13
CA PHE A 218 18.10 20.91 -17.74
C PHE A 218 18.48 19.50 -18.14
N ILE A 219 19.55 19.44 -18.93
CA ILE A 219 20.28 18.25 -19.34
C ILE A 219 21.24 17.93 -18.18
N CYS A 220 21.27 16.68 -17.71
CA CYS A 220 22.35 16.19 -16.87
C CYS A 220 23.41 15.49 -17.75
N ILE A 221 24.67 15.88 -17.54
CA ILE A 221 25.89 15.12 -17.90
C ILE A 221 26.17 14.17 -16.74
#